data_AF-A0A6N6KR45-F1
#
_entry.id   AF-A0A6N6KR45-F1
#
_cell.length_a   1.000
_cell.length_b   1.000
_cell.length_c   1.000
_cell.angle_alpha   90.00
_cell.angle_beta   90.00
_cell.angle_gamma   90.00
#
_symmetry.space_group_name_H-M   'P 1'
#
loop_
_entity.id
_entity.type
_entity.pdbx_description
1 polymer ?
#
loop_
_entity_poly.entity_id
_entity_poly.type
_entity_poly.pdbx_seq_one_letter_code
_entity_poly.pdbx_strand_id
1 'polypeptide(L)'
;MLKKILTFIQYKSSWLTILGLLAATGLLMFLMNGTELPFSNPTIEEHSGGVPILDMRWSYTPEEAYQLFTALGTAGRQAYRMLHLVPDTLFPIGYALAFAFTSAWFLVRLLPLDHPLQWLSLIPLISGLADVLENFSLVICSLAYPSRIDWLVGFASLLTKIKFGLLPVGVIFLIVMVVVWLIRKRPASNVARESERSGRGKPFQPW
;
A
#
# COMPACT_ATOMS: atom_id res chain seq x y z
N MET A 1 -20.03 -0.09 5.81
CA MET A 1 -18.75 0.64 6.01
C MET A 1 -18.00 0.84 4.69
N LEU A 2 -17.66 -0.22 3.94
CA LEU A 2 -16.86 -0.14 2.71
C LEU A 2 -17.45 0.77 1.61
N LYS A 3 -18.77 0.79 1.42
CA LYS A 3 -19.41 1.70 0.45
C LYS A 3 -19.10 3.18 0.75
N LYS A 4 -19.01 3.56 2.03
CA LYS A 4 -18.63 4.92 2.43
C LYS A 4 -17.18 5.23 2.07
N ILE A 5 -16.28 4.26 2.23
CA ILE A 5 -14.85 4.37 1.85
C ILE A 5 -14.74 4.54 0.33
N LEU A 6 -15.43 3.70 -0.45
CA LEU A 6 -15.46 3.81 -1.90
C LEU A 6 -15.95 5.19 -2.35
N THR A 7 -17.10 5.64 -1.83
CA THR A 7 -17.63 6.97 -2.13
C THR A 7 -16.66 8.08 -1.74
N PHE A 8 -16.02 8.00 -0.58
CA PHE A 8 -15.00 8.96 -0.17
C PHE A 8 -13.85 9.04 -1.19
N ILE A 9 -13.29 7.90 -1.58
CA ILE A 9 -12.18 7.84 -2.55
C ILE A 9 -12.63 8.36 -3.92
N GLN A 10 -13.80 7.96 -4.40
CA GLN A 10 -14.36 8.46 -5.68
C GLN A 10 -14.43 9.98 -5.71
N TYR A 11 -15.02 10.60 -4.67
CA TYR A 11 -15.23 12.05 -4.62
C TYR A 11 -13.97 12.86 -4.27
N LYS A 12 -13.00 12.26 -3.57
CA LYS A 12 -11.73 12.91 -3.21
C LYS A 12 -10.60 12.62 -4.21
N SER A 13 -10.82 11.76 -5.20
CA SER A 13 -9.83 11.47 -6.25
C SER A 13 -9.53 12.72 -7.10
N SER A 14 -8.36 13.32 -6.84
CA SER A 14 -7.87 14.49 -7.56
C SER A 14 -6.38 14.34 -7.85
N TRP A 15 -5.88 15.05 -8.87
CA TRP A 15 -4.46 15.00 -9.22
C TRP A 15 -3.58 15.56 -8.08
N LEU A 16 -4.05 16.56 -7.33
CA LEU A 16 -3.36 17.09 -6.16
C LEU A 16 -3.24 16.06 -5.04
N THR A 17 -4.33 15.34 -4.75
CA THR A 17 -4.31 14.27 -3.75
C THR A 17 -3.37 13.15 -4.16
N ILE A 18 -3.38 12.76 -5.44
CA ILE A 18 -2.49 11.72 -5.97
C ILE A 18 -1.03 12.18 -5.88
N LEU A 19 -0.71 13.40 -6.31
CA LEU A 19 0.66 13.93 -6.21
C LEU A 19 1.13 14.03 -4.76
N GLY A 20 0.28 14.46 -3.83
CA GLY A 20 0.62 14.49 -2.40
C GLY A 20 0.93 13.10 -1.86
N LEU A 21 0.12 12.10 -2.20
CA LEU A 21 0.34 10.71 -1.80
C LEU A 21 1.62 10.14 -2.43
N LEU A 22 1.87 10.40 -3.71
CA LEU A 22 3.09 9.97 -4.41
C LEU A 22 4.33 10.64 -3.83
N ALA A 23 4.28 11.94 -3.52
CA ALA A 23 5.38 12.67 -2.90
C ALA A 23 5.69 12.12 -1.49
N ALA A 24 4.66 11.89 -0.67
CA ALA A 24 4.82 11.30 0.65
C ALA A 24 5.41 9.87 0.58
N THR A 25 4.88 9.05 -0.32
CA THR A 25 5.37 7.67 -0.54
C THR A 25 6.80 7.66 -1.08
N GLY A 26 7.13 8.54 -2.03
CA GLY A 26 8.47 8.69 -2.57
C GLY A 26 9.48 9.19 -1.54
N LEU A 27 9.07 10.11 -0.64
CA LEU A 27 9.90 10.54 0.48
C LEU A 27 10.18 9.38 1.44
N LEU A 28 9.17 8.60 1.82
CA LEU A 28 9.36 7.41 2.66
C LEU A 28 10.30 6.40 1.98
N MET A 29 10.11 6.13 0.69
CA MET A 29 10.99 5.26 -0.09
C MET A 29 12.45 5.75 -0.08
N PHE A 30 12.65 7.06 -0.28
CA PHE A 30 13.97 7.68 -0.24
C PHE A 30 14.60 7.58 1.16
N LEU A 31 13.86 7.86 2.23
CA LEU A 31 14.35 7.72 3.60
C LEU A 31 14.77 6.27 3.91
N MET A 32 13.98 5.30 3.49
CA MET A 32 14.24 3.88 3.75
C MET A 32 15.37 3.29 2.93
N ASN A 33 15.60 3.74 1.69
CA ASN A 33 16.50 3.07 0.76
C ASN A 33 17.68 3.95 0.30
N GLY A 34 17.55 5.27 0.37
CA GLY A 34 18.53 6.25 -0.13
C GLY A 34 19.32 6.95 0.97
N THR A 35 19.22 6.50 2.23
CA THR A 35 19.92 7.10 3.37
C THR A 35 20.54 6.05 4.30
N GLU A 36 21.48 6.47 5.14
CA GLU A 36 22.12 5.68 6.19
C GLU A 36 21.48 5.94 7.57
N LEU A 37 20.17 6.24 7.60
CA LEU A 37 19.46 6.44 8.86
C LEU A 37 19.41 5.13 9.68
N PRO A 38 19.32 5.20 11.03
CA PRO A 38 19.25 4.01 11.89
C PRO A 38 18.07 3.05 11.62
N PHE A 39 17.13 3.46 10.78
CA PHE A 39 15.91 2.75 10.41
C PHE A 39 15.77 2.64 8.88
N SER A 40 16.88 2.51 8.15
CA SER A 40 16.93 2.32 6.70
C SER A 40 17.45 0.93 6.33
N ASN A 41 17.12 0.47 5.12
CA ASN A 41 17.55 -0.81 4.58
C ASN A 41 19.08 -0.95 4.51
N PRO A 42 19.86 0.07 4.06
CA PRO A 42 21.33 0.00 4.10
C PRO A 42 21.88 -0.31 5.50
N THR A 43 21.32 0.31 6.55
CA THR A 43 21.73 0.06 7.93
C THR A 43 21.41 -1.38 8.39
N ILE A 44 20.28 -1.94 7.95
CA ILE A 44 19.95 -3.35 8.20
C ILE A 44 20.92 -4.29 7.49
N GLU A 45 21.26 -3.98 6.24
CA GLU A 45 22.21 -4.75 5.43
C GLU A 45 23.61 -4.77 6.06
N GLU A 46 24.09 -3.62 6.54
CA GLU A 46 25.35 -3.51 7.28
C GLU A 46 25.34 -4.38 8.53
N HIS A 47 24.31 -4.25 9.38
CA HIS A 47 24.22 -5.03 10.62
C HIS A 47 24.08 -6.54 10.39
N SER A 48 23.47 -6.95 9.29
CA SER A 48 23.27 -8.36 8.96
C SER A 48 24.43 -8.99 8.19
N GLY A 49 25.47 -8.21 7.83
CA GLY A 49 26.56 -8.69 7.00
C GLY A 49 26.12 -9.09 5.59
N GLY A 50 25.12 -8.41 5.04
CA GLY A 50 24.60 -8.65 3.69
C GLY A 50 23.50 -9.71 3.59
N VAL A 51 22.96 -10.22 4.71
CA VAL A 51 21.79 -11.11 4.66
C VAL A 51 20.55 -10.27 4.32
N PRO A 52 19.85 -10.54 3.19
CA PRO A 52 18.76 -9.68 2.75
C PRO A 52 17.61 -9.60 3.76
N ILE A 53 16.99 -8.43 3.87
CA ILE A 53 15.80 -8.25 4.72
C ILE A 53 14.62 -9.11 4.22
N LEU A 54 13.71 -9.52 5.11
CA LEU A 54 12.69 -10.55 4.82
C LEU A 54 11.58 -10.05 3.89
N ASP A 55 11.09 -8.84 4.13
CA ASP A 55 9.97 -8.17 3.45
C ASP A 55 10.29 -7.77 1.99
N MET A 56 11.56 -7.84 1.59
CA MET A 56 12.05 -7.68 0.22
C MET A 56 12.23 -9.01 -0.53
N ARG A 57 12.03 -10.15 0.14
CA ARG A 57 12.09 -11.47 -0.49
C ARG A 57 10.71 -11.87 -1.01
N TRP A 58 10.66 -12.72 -2.02
CA TRP A 58 9.38 -13.30 -2.48
C TRP A 58 8.73 -14.23 -1.43
N SER A 59 9.55 -14.92 -0.65
CA SER A 59 9.13 -15.78 0.47
C SER A 59 10.35 -16.10 1.35
N TYR A 60 10.11 -16.64 2.54
CA TYR A 60 11.13 -17.10 3.48
C TYR A 60 10.54 -18.14 4.44
N THR A 61 11.41 -18.98 4.96
CA THR A 61 11.15 -19.99 6.00
C THR A 61 11.41 -19.42 7.39
N PRO A 62 10.89 -20.05 8.46
CA PRO A 62 11.30 -19.77 9.83
C PRO A 62 12.83 -19.77 9.99
N GLU A 63 13.51 -20.78 9.45
CA GLU A 63 14.96 -20.92 9.52
C GLU A 63 15.69 -19.69 8.97
N GLU A 64 15.31 -19.22 7.78
CA GLU A 64 15.88 -18.03 7.16
C GLU A 64 15.61 -16.76 7.96
N ALA A 65 14.41 -16.63 8.56
CA ALA A 65 14.07 -15.49 9.41
C ALA A 65 14.94 -15.44 10.68
N TYR A 66 15.12 -16.58 11.35
CA TYR A 66 15.96 -16.63 12.56
C TYR A 66 17.45 -16.55 12.24
N GLN A 67 17.89 -16.99 11.05
CA GLN A 67 19.24 -16.70 10.55
C GLN A 67 19.47 -15.20 10.40
N LEU A 68 18.53 -14.46 9.81
CA LEU A 68 18.62 -12.99 9.75
C LEU A 68 18.65 -12.38 11.15
N PHE A 69 17.74 -12.77 12.05
CA PHE A 69 17.71 -12.24 13.42
C PHE A 69 18.99 -12.52 14.22
N THR A 70 19.64 -13.64 13.94
CA THR A 70 20.97 -13.97 14.48
C THR A 70 22.02 -13.03 13.91
N ALA A 71 22.08 -12.91 12.58
CA ALA A 71 23.06 -12.08 11.86
C ALA A 71 22.99 -10.61 12.27
N LEU A 72 21.78 -10.07 12.44
CA LEU A 72 21.54 -8.69 12.88
C LEU A 72 22.11 -8.36 14.26
N GLY A 73 22.31 -9.35 15.14
CA GLY A 73 22.68 -9.11 16.53
C GLY A 73 21.67 -8.21 17.27
N THR A 74 22.05 -7.71 18.45
CA THR A 74 21.14 -6.91 19.28
C THR A 74 20.82 -5.55 18.66
N ALA A 75 21.84 -4.84 18.16
CA ALA A 75 21.69 -3.52 17.57
C ALA A 75 20.89 -3.56 16.25
N GLY A 76 21.23 -4.49 15.34
CA GLY A 76 20.51 -4.65 14.08
C GLY A 76 19.05 -5.05 14.28
N ARG A 77 18.73 -5.89 15.28
CA ARG A 77 17.33 -6.20 15.60
C ARG A 77 16.56 -4.96 16.11
N GLN A 78 17.21 -4.04 16.82
CA GLN A 78 16.58 -2.77 17.22
C GLN A 78 16.30 -1.88 16.01
N ALA A 79 17.29 -1.71 15.12
CA ALA A 79 17.11 -0.99 13.86
C ALA A 79 15.99 -1.60 13.01
N TYR A 80 15.98 -2.94 12.88
CA TYR A 80 14.98 -3.70 12.14
C TYR A 80 13.56 -3.41 12.64
N ARG A 81 13.36 -3.41 13.96
CA ARG A 81 12.04 -3.09 14.53
C ARG A 81 11.65 -1.63 14.30
N MET A 82 12.58 -0.68 14.37
CA MET A 82 12.27 0.73 14.10
C MET A 82 11.86 0.95 12.65
N LEU A 83 12.58 0.34 11.69
CA LEU A 83 12.22 0.34 10.27
C LEU A 83 10.79 -0.21 10.08
N HIS A 84 10.50 -1.41 10.59
CA HIS A 84 9.23 -2.09 10.39
C HIS A 84 8.04 -1.38 11.08
N LEU A 85 8.25 -0.78 12.26
CA LEU A 85 7.19 -0.10 13.00
C LEU A 85 6.85 1.29 12.47
N VAL A 86 7.81 1.99 11.86
CA VAL A 86 7.63 3.40 11.49
C VAL A 86 7.59 3.57 9.97
N PRO A 87 8.72 3.74 9.26
CA PRO A 87 8.66 4.08 7.84
C PRO A 87 8.05 2.95 7.01
N ASP A 88 8.32 1.69 7.33
CA ASP A 88 7.85 0.54 6.56
C ASP A 88 6.38 0.17 6.86
N THR A 89 5.81 0.65 7.97
CA THR A 89 4.35 0.60 8.19
C THR A 89 3.64 1.77 7.50
N LEU A 90 4.27 2.95 7.43
CA LEU A 90 3.70 4.13 6.77
C LEU A 90 3.76 4.04 5.24
N PHE A 91 4.81 3.43 4.69
CA PHE A 91 5.01 3.26 3.26
C PHE A 91 3.85 2.53 2.57
N PRO A 92 3.37 1.37 3.05
CA PRO A 92 2.23 0.67 2.48
C PRO A 92 0.91 1.40 2.60
N ILE A 93 0.71 2.20 3.66
CA ILE A 93 -0.46 3.08 3.74
C ILE A 93 -0.38 4.12 2.62
N GLY A 94 0.79 4.72 2.42
CA GLY A 94 1.04 5.69 1.36
C GLY A 94 0.80 5.13 -0.04
N TYR A 95 1.48 4.04 -0.41
CA TYR A 95 1.32 3.46 -1.74
C TYR A 95 -0.10 2.92 -1.95
N ALA A 96 -0.71 2.25 -0.96
CA ALA A 96 -2.05 1.69 -1.13
C ALA A 96 -3.07 2.79 -1.40
N LEU A 97 -2.99 3.91 -0.68
CA LEU A 97 -3.82 5.08 -0.94
C LEU A 97 -3.50 5.70 -2.31
N ALA A 98 -2.22 5.86 -2.68
CA ALA A 98 -1.83 6.40 -3.97
C ALA A 98 -2.43 5.59 -5.13
N PHE A 99 -2.32 4.27 -5.08
CA PHE A 99 -2.89 3.35 -6.08
C PHE A 99 -4.43 3.36 -6.06
N ALA A 100 -5.05 3.40 -4.88
CA ALA A 100 -6.51 3.45 -4.76
C ALA A 100 -7.10 4.73 -5.34
N PHE A 101 -6.53 5.89 -4.98
CA PHE A 101 -6.96 7.20 -5.48
C PHE A 101 -6.68 7.35 -6.98
N THR A 102 -5.56 6.84 -7.47
CA THR A 102 -5.24 6.84 -8.91
C THR A 102 -6.23 5.97 -9.68
N SER A 103 -6.52 4.76 -9.19
CA SER A 103 -7.50 3.86 -9.81
C SER A 103 -8.89 4.50 -9.84
N ALA A 104 -9.34 5.07 -8.73
CA ALA A 104 -10.62 5.77 -8.66
C ALA A 104 -10.67 6.97 -9.61
N TRP A 105 -9.58 7.76 -9.72
CA TRP A 105 -9.52 8.90 -10.62
C TRP A 105 -9.80 8.50 -12.07
N PHE A 106 -9.27 7.36 -12.53
CA PHE A 106 -9.59 6.83 -13.85
C PHE A 106 -11.00 6.24 -13.91
N LEU A 107 -11.40 5.39 -12.96
CA LEU A 107 -12.68 4.69 -12.98
C LEU A 107 -13.88 5.63 -12.97
N VAL A 108 -13.87 6.71 -12.18
CA VAL A 108 -14.96 7.69 -12.16
C VAL A 108 -15.12 8.47 -13.47
N ARG A 109 -14.09 8.50 -14.32
CA ARG A 109 -14.12 9.11 -15.66
C ARG A 109 -14.56 8.11 -16.73
N LEU A 110 -14.21 6.84 -16.55
CA LEU A 110 -14.47 5.78 -17.51
C LEU A 110 -15.85 5.13 -17.35
N LEU A 111 -16.40 5.10 -16.14
CA LEU A 111 -17.57 4.33 -15.76
C LEU A 111 -18.52 5.13 -14.86
N PRO A 112 -19.83 4.77 -14.84
CA PRO A 112 -20.77 5.24 -13.82
C PRO A 112 -20.29 4.95 -12.39
N LEU A 113 -20.70 5.76 -11.41
CA LEU A 113 -20.23 5.65 -10.02
C LEU A 113 -20.72 4.41 -9.28
N ASP A 114 -21.84 3.83 -9.73
CA ASP A 114 -22.46 2.60 -9.24
C ASP A 114 -21.96 1.34 -9.96
N HIS A 115 -21.14 1.48 -11.00
CA HIS A 115 -20.61 0.34 -11.75
C HIS A 115 -19.75 -0.57 -10.84
N PRO A 116 -19.88 -1.90 -10.88
CA PRO A 116 -19.20 -2.81 -9.96
C PRO A 116 -17.66 -2.72 -10.02
N LEU A 117 -17.09 -2.42 -11.19
CA LEU A 117 -15.63 -2.24 -11.32
C LEU A 117 -15.06 -1.07 -10.50
N GLN A 118 -15.89 -0.15 -10.01
CA GLN A 118 -15.46 0.90 -9.08
C GLN A 118 -14.81 0.30 -7.82
N TRP A 119 -15.27 -0.87 -7.38
CA TRP A 119 -14.74 -1.57 -6.21
C TRP A 119 -13.28 -2.04 -6.38
N LEU A 120 -12.80 -2.19 -7.62
CA LEU A 120 -11.40 -2.57 -7.88
C LEU A 120 -10.42 -1.50 -7.38
N SER A 121 -10.86 -0.24 -7.24
CA SER A 121 -10.05 0.82 -6.62
C SER A 121 -9.67 0.55 -5.16
N LEU A 122 -10.36 -0.38 -4.47
CA LEU A 122 -10.05 -0.72 -3.08
C LEU A 122 -9.05 -1.87 -2.94
N ILE A 123 -8.75 -2.61 -4.01
CA ILE A 123 -7.81 -3.75 -3.97
C ILE A 123 -6.43 -3.36 -3.41
N PRO A 124 -5.83 -2.21 -3.78
CA PRO A 124 -4.55 -1.80 -3.21
C PRO A 124 -4.54 -1.70 -1.68
N LEU A 125 -5.69 -1.40 -1.05
CA LEU A 125 -5.81 -1.33 0.41
C LEU A 125 -5.64 -2.71 1.07
N ILE A 126 -5.98 -3.79 0.36
CA ILE A 126 -5.75 -5.16 0.83
C ILE A 126 -4.25 -5.48 0.82
N SER A 127 -3.55 -5.08 -0.24
CA SER A 127 -2.09 -5.24 -0.34
C SER A 127 -1.38 -4.46 0.77
N GLY A 128 -1.75 -3.19 0.98
CA GLY A 128 -1.17 -2.39 2.05
C GLY A 128 -1.46 -2.94 3.45
N LEU A 129 -2.66 -3.49 3.67
CA LEU A 129 -2.99 -4.17 4.94
C LEU A 129 -2.14 -5.43 5.15
N ALA A 130 -1.92 -6.23 4.11
CA ALA A 130 -1.08 -7.41 4.19
C ALA A 130 0.36 -7.05 4.58
N ASP A 131 0.91 -5.99 3.98
CA ASP A 131 2.23 -5.43 4.29
C ASP A 131 2.34 -5.01 5.77
N VAL A 132 1.38 -4.22 6.26
CA VAL A 132 1.37 -3.77 7.67
C VAL A 132 1.28 -4.95 8.64
N LEU A 133 0.46 -5.96 8.33
CA LEU A 133 0.33 -7.17 9.15
C LEU A 133 1.59 -8.03 9.14
N GLU A 134 2.30 -8.10 8.01
CA GLU A 134 3.61 -8.75 7.93
C GLU A 134 4.59 -8.04 8.86
N ASN A 135 4.68 -6.72 8.77
CA ASN A 135 5.62 -5.93 9.54
C ASN A 135 5.43 -6.11 11.04
N PHE A 136 4.17 -6.09 11.51
CA PHE A 136 3.89 -6.40 12.91
C PHE A 136 4.27 -7.84 13.28
N SER A 137 4.00 -8.81 12.41
CA SER A 137 4.35 -10.21 12.65
C SER A 137 5.87 -10.39 12.82
N LEU A 138 6.67 -9.76 11.96
CA LEU A 138 8.13 -9.80 12.00
C LEU A 138 8.70 -9.04 13.21
N VAL A 139 8.10 -7.92 13.59
CA VAL A 139 8.45 -7.19 14.83
C VAL A 139 8.23 -8.06 16.06
N ILE A 140 7.08 -8.76 16.14
CA ILE A 140 6.77 -9.67 17.25
C ILE A 140 7.79 -10.81 17.32
N CYS A 141 8.11 -11.45 16.19
CA CYS A 141 9.13 -12.50 16.13
C CYS A 141 10.52 -11.97 16.56
N SER A 142 10.90 -10.77 16.13
CA SER A 142 12.16 -10.12 16.51
C SER A 142 12.24 -9.77 18.00
N LEU A 143 11.11 -9.40 18.62
CA LEU A 143 11.03 -9.15 20.07
C LEU A 143 11.14 -10.44 20.90
N ALA A 144 10.59 -11.54 20.40
CA ALA A 144 10.60 -12.84 21.09
C ALA A 144 11.98 -13.54 21.03
N TYR A 145 12.81 -13.20 20.04
CA TYR A 145 14.14 -13.77 19.85
C TYR A 145 15.00 -13.70 21.12
N PRO A 146 15.65 -14.81 21.57
CA PRO A 146 15.94 -16.04 20.82
C PRO A 146 14.84 -17.10 20.82
N SER A 147 13.70 -16.86 21.49
CA SER A 147 12.55 -17.75 21.39
C SER A 147 11.94 -17.67 19.99
N ARG A 148 11.41 -18.80 19.52
CA ARG A 148 10.86 -18.93 18.17
C ARG A 148 9.34 -19.01 18.16
N ILE A 149 8.73 -18.31 17.21
CA ILE A 149 7.29 -18.31 16.89
C ILE A 149 7.13 -18.64 15.38
N ASP A 150 7.44 -19.87 15.01
CA ASP A 150 7.59 -20.28 13.60
C ASP A 150 6.30 -20.12 12.77
N TRP A 151 5.14 -20.38 13.37
CA TRP A 151 3.84 -20.20 12.69
C TRP A 151 3.61 -18.73 12.29
N LEU A 152 4.07 -17.78 13.09
CA LEU A 152 3.91 -16.35 12.84
C LEU A 152 4.85 -15.88 11.73
N VAL A 153 6.06 -16.45 11.65
CA VAL A 153 6.94 -16.25 10.49
C VAL A 153 6.31 -16.82 9.22
N GLY A 154 5.71 -18.02 9.30
CA GLY A 154 4.99 -18.60 8.17
C GLY A 154 3.80 -17.74 7.71
N PHE A 155 3.07 -17.16 8.66
CA PHE A 155 1.99 -16.19 8.37
C PHE A 155 2.54 -14.92 7.72
N ALA A 156 3.62 -14.34 8.25
CA ALA A 156 4.30 -13.20 7.65
C ALA A 156 4.71 -13.48 6.20
N SER A 157 5.34 -14.63 5.92
CA SER A 157 5.74 -14.99 4.56
C SER A 157 4.54 -15.19 3.61
N LEU A 158 3.40 -15.66 4.12
CA LEU A 158 2.16 -15.71 3.33
C LEU A 158 1.69 -14.30 2.96
N LEU A 159 1.75 -13.35 3.89
CA LEU A 159 1.41 -11.94 3.63
C LEU A 159 2.36 -11.30 2.62
N THR A 160 3.66 -11.61 2.68
CA THR A 160 4.66 -11.20 1.68
C THR A 160 4.26 -11.65 0.26
N LYS A 161 3.81 -12.91 0.12
CA LYS A 161 3.32 -13.42 -1.18
C LYS A 161 2.06 -12.71 -1.63
N ILE A 162 1.13 -12.43 -0.72
CA ILE A 162 -0.12 -11.71 -1.05
C ILE A 162 0.21 -10.30 -1.55
N LYS A 163 1.06 -9.54 -0.85
CA LYS A 163 1.43 -8.17 -1.27
C LYS A 163 2.14 -8.16 -2.62
N PHE A 164 3.15 -9.01 -2.83
CA PHE A 164 3.88 -9.05 -4.09
C PHE A 164 3.09 -9.68 -5.23
N GLY A 165 2.10 -10.54 -4.95
CA GLY A 165 1.19 -11.07 -5.97
C GLY A 165 0.18 -10.01 -6.45
N LEU A 166 -0.35 -9.18 -5.54
CA LEU A 166 -1.33 -8.15 -5.88
C LEU A 166 -0.71 -6.92 -6.58
N LEU A 167 0.54 -6.58 -6.27
CA LEU A 167 1.18 -5.36 -6.77
C LEU A 167 1.31 -5.33 -8.31
N PRO A 168 1.89 -6.34 -8.99
CA PRO A 168 1.94 -6.38 -10.46
C PRO A 168 0.56 -6.37 -11.11
N VAL A 169 -0.43 -7.05 -10.53
CA VAL A 169 -1.81 -7.06 -11.01
C VAL A 169 -2.39 -5.64 -10.96
N GLY A 170 -2.17 -4.92 -9.86
CA GLY A 170 -2.56 -3.52 -9.72
C GLY A 170 -1.90 -2.60 -10.75
N VAL A 171 -0.61 -2.80 -11.03
CA VAL A 171 0.13 -2.05 -12.07
C VAL A 171 -0.45 -2.30 -13.46
N ILE A 172 -0.67 -3.57 -13.84
CA ILE A 172 -1.29 -3.92 -15.12
C ILE A 172 -2.69 -3.29 -15.24
N PHE A 173 -3.48 -3.37 -14.17
CA PHE A 173 -4.81 -2.76 -14.13
C PHE A 173 -4.76 -1.23 -14.35
N LEU A 174 -3.83 -0.53 -13.69
CA LEU A 174 -3.61 0.91 -13.92
C LEU A 174 -3.22 1.21 -15.37
N ILE A 175 -2.30 0.42 -15.96
CA ILE A 175 -1.88 0.59 -17.36
C ILE A 175 -3.08 0.47 -18.31
N VAL A 176 -3.92 -0.56 -18.13
CA VAL A 176 -5.14 -0.75 -18.92
C VAL A 176 -6.07 0.47 -18.79
N MET A 177 -6.29 0.98 -17.58
CA MET A 177 -7.12 2.16 -17.37
C MET A 177 -6.57 3.41 -18.04
N VAL A 178 -5.24 3.64 -17.97
CA VAL A 178 -4.57 4.75 -18.67
C VAL A 178 -4.79 4.66 -20.17
N VAL A 179 -4.54 3.49 -20.76
CA VAL A 179 -4.72 3.24 -22.19
C VAL A 179 -6.18 3.48 -22.61
N VAL A 180 -7.15 2.91 -21.90
CA VAL A 180 -8.58 3.12 -22.19
C VAL A 180 -8.97 4.59 -22.05
N TRP A 181 -8.45 5.30 -21.04
CA TRP A 181 -8.72 6.72 -20.84
C TRP A 181 -8.16 7.59 -21.98
N LEU A 182 -6.98 7.26 -22.51
CA LEU A 182 -6.41 7.92 -23.69
C LEU A 182 -7.25 7.64 -24.94
N ILE A 183 -7.61 6.38 -25.20
CA ILE A 183 -8.43 5.96 -26.36
C ILE A 183 -9.80 6.65 -26.34
N ARG A 184 -10.43 6.79 -25.17
CA ARG A 184 -11.73 7.46 -25.01
C ARG A 184 -11.65 8.98 -24.97
N LYS A 185 -10.52 9.57 -25.39
CA LYS A 185 -10.29 11.02 -25.49
C LYS A 185 -10.50 11.76 -24.16
N ARG A 186 -10.00 11.19 -23.07
CA ARG A 186 -9.95 11.84 -21.74
C ARG A 186 -11.33 12.29 -21.23
N PRO A 187 -12.29 11.35 -21.03
CA PRO A 187 -13.64 11.70 -20.59
C PRO A 187 -13.64 12.47 -19.27
N ALA A 188 -14.61 13.39 -19.14
CA ALA A 188 -14.86 14.11 -17.91
C ALA A 188 -15.35 13.18 -16.79
N SER A 189 -15.14 13.58 -15.54
CA SER A 189 -15.54 12.80 -14.36
C SER A 189 -17.07 12.70 -14.24
N ASN A 190 -17.57 11.49 -13.97
CA ASN A 190 -18.98 11.27 -13.65
C ASN A 190 -19.35 11.76 -12.24
N VAL A 191 -18.38 12.11 -11.38
CA VAL A 191 -18.63 12.75 -10.07
C VAL A 191 -19.34 14.10 -10.23
N ALA A 192 -18.90 14.94 -11.17
CA ALA A 192 -19.52 16.23 -11.42
C ALA A 192 -20.98 16.07 -11.88
N ARG A 193 -21.21 15.14 -12.82
CA ARG A 193 -22.54 14.81 -13.34
C ARG A 193 -23.49 14.32 -12.24
N GLU A 194 -23.00 13.47 -11.35
CA GLU A 194 -23.81 12.97 -10.23
C GLU A 194 -24.09 14.07 -9.20
N SER A 195 -23.10 14.92 -8.90
CA SER A 195 -23.31 16.05 -7.99
C SER A 195 -24.39 17.02 -8.51
N GLU A 196 -24.41 17.30 -9.81
CA GLU A 196 -25.45 18.10 -10.45
C GLU A 196 -26.83 17.43 -10.43
N ARG A 197 -26.90 16.10 -10.63
CA ARG A 197 -28.16 15.34 -10.52
C ARG A 197 -28.72 15.36 -9.10
N SER A 198 -27.87 15.14 -8.09
CA SER A 198 -28.27 15.20 -6.69
C SER A 198 -28.64 16.62 -6.22
N GLY A 199 -28.06 17.66 -6.83
CA GLY A 199 -28.35 19.06 -6.56
C GLY A 199 -29.59 19.62 -7.28
N ARG A 200 -30.03 19.01 -8.39
CA ARG A 200 -31.23 19.41 -9.16
C ARG A 200 -32.51 18.63 -8.81
N GLY A 201 -32.53 17.95 -7.66
CA GLY A 201 -33.61 17.05 -7.23
C GLY A 201 -34.64 17.61 -6.23
N LYS A 202 -34.65 18.91 -5.94
CA LYS A 202 -35.83 19.56 -5.33
C LYS A 202 -36.23 20.75 -6.20
N PRO A 203 -37.30 20.66 -7.00
CA PRO A 203 -37.99 21.86 -7.43
C PRO A 203 -38.40 22.60 -6.15
N PHE A 204 -38.05 23.87 -6.06
CA PHE A 204 -38.76 24.78 -5.16
C PHE A 204 -40.22 24.72 -5.59
N GLN A 205 -41.07 24.10 -4.78
CA GLN A 205 -42.52 24.15 -4.91
C GLN A 205 -42.96 25.37 -4.10
N PRO A 206 -43.32 26.51 -4.73
CA PRO A 206 -43.93 27.59 -4.01
C PRO A 206 -45.41 27.22 -3.79
N TRP A 207 -45.70 26.70 -2.61
CA TRP A 207 -46.98 26.91 -1.94
C TRP A 207 -46.70 27.38 -0.53
#